data_AF-A0A5N1J5G6-F1
#
_entry.id   AF-A0A5N1J5G6-F1
#
_cell.length_a   1.000
_cell.length_b   1.000
_cell.length_c   1.000
_cell.angle_alpha   90.00
_cell.angle_beta   90.00
_cell.angle_gamma   90.00
#
_symmetry.space_group_name_H-M   'P 1'
#
loop_
_entity.id
_entity.type
_entity.pdbx_description
1 polymer ?
#
loop_
_entity_poly.entity_id
_entity_poly.type
_entity_poly.pdbx_seq_one_letter_code
_entity_poly.pdbx_strand_id
1 'polypeptide(L)' 'MKKRNPYYIIGTIGLLLNFLATIILSYAVDPYFASIFTAFFPVWIIILVVGYRKAHPRP' A
#
# COMPACT_ATOMS: atom_id res chain seq x y z
N MET A 1 21.41 -7.83 13.23
CA MET A 1 20.38 -8.01 12.18
C MET A 1 19.35 -6.90 12.30
N LYS A 2 19.38 -5.92 11.39
CA LYS A 2 18.43 -4.79 11.36
C LYS A 2 17.04 -5.38 11.04
N LYS A 3 16.24 -5.70 12.06
CA LYS A 3 14.93 -6.35 11.90
C LYS A 3 14.08 -5.47 10.98
N ARG A 4 13.95 -5.89 9.73
CA ARG A 4 13.23 -5.18 8.68
C ARG A 4 11.79 -5.05 9.16
N ASN A 5 11.31 -3.82 9.31
CA ASN A 5 10.03 -3.57 9.98
C ASN A 5 8.89 -4.21 9.17
N PRO A 6 8.13 -5.16 9.74
CA PRO A 6 7.06 -5.86 9.02
C PRO A 6 6.00 -4.90 8.48
N TYR A 7 5.70 -3.81 9.20
CA TYR A 7 4.74 -2.80 8.73
C TYR A 7 5.22 -2.08 7.47
N TYR A 8 6.52 -1.81 7.35
CA TYR A 8 7.08 -1.18 6.15
C TYR A 8 6.98 -2.11 4.93
N ILE A 9 7.25 -3.40 5.14
CA ILE A 9 7.15 -4.42 4.09
C ILE A 9 5.69 -4.60 3.65
N ILE A 10 4.78 -4.76 4.61
CA ILE A 10 3.35 -4.93 4.35
C ILE A 10 2.78 -3.70 3.63
N GLY A 11 3.12 -2.49 4.09
CA GLY A 11 2.70 -1.25 3.45
C GLY A 11 3.18 -1.16 1.99
N THR A 12 4.43 -1.54 1.74
CA THR A 12 5.00 -1.52 0.38
C THR A 12 4.35 -2.56 -0.52
N ILE A 13 4.23 -3.82 -0.06
CA ILE A 13 3.60 -4.90 -0.83
C ILE A 13 2.14 -4.60 -1.11
N GLY A 14 1.38 -4.15 -0.11
CA GLY A 14 -0.02 -3.82 -0.27
C GLY A 14 -0.26 -2.66 -1.22
N LEU A 15 0.59 -1.62 -1.18
CA LEU A 15 0.53 -0.51 -2.13
C LEU A 15 0.75 -0.99 -3.57
N LEU A 16 1.75 -1.87 -3.77
CA LEU A 16 2.12 -2.41 -5.07
C LEU A 16 1.03 -3.34 -5.62
N LEU A 17 0.46 -4.21 -4.78
CA LEU A 17 -0.68 -5.06 -5.14
C LEU A 17 -1.93 -4.24 -5.45
N ASN A 18 -2.23 -3.20 -4.66
CA ASN A 18 -3.39 -2.34 -4.92
C ASN A 18 -3.25 -1.58 -6.24
N PHE A 19 -2.04 -1.12 -6.56
CA PHE A 19 -1.75 -0.49 -7.84
C PHE A 19 -1.94 -1.46 -9.01
N LEU A 20 -1.39 -2.66 -8.93
CA LEU A 20 -1.57 -3.69 -9.96
C LEU A 20 -3.03 -4.10 -10.11
N ALA A 21 -3.75 -4.28 -9.01
CA ALA A 21 -5.19 -4.58 -9.03
C ALA A 21 -5.97 -3.47 -9.71
N THR A 22 -5.68 -2.19 -9.39
CA THR A 22 -6.35 -1.04 -10.03
C THR A 22 -6.11 -1.05 -11.54
N ILE A 23 -4.88 -1.30 -11.99
CA ILE A 23 -4.55 -1.38 -13.43
C ILE A 23 -5.29 -2.54 -14.09
N ILE A 24 -5.15 -3.76 -13.56
CA ILE A 24 -5.73 -4.97 -14.16
C ILE A 24 -7.25 -4.86 -14.22
N LEU A 25 -7.89 -4.40 -13.13
CA LEU A 25 -9.34 -4.24 -13.07
C LEU A 25 -9.84 -3.16 -14.03
N SER A 26 -9.06 -2.10 -14.28
CA SER A 26 -9.42 -1.08 -15.28
C SER A 26 -9.55 -1.64 -16.70
N TYR A 27 -8.93 -2.79 -16.99
CA TYR A 27 -9.05 -3.49 -18.28
C TYR A 27 -10.02 -4.69 -18.24
N ALA A 28 -10.35 -5.21 -17.06
CA ALA A 28 -11.13 -6.45 -16.89
C ALA A 28 -12.59 -6.22 -16.47
N VAL A 29 -12.90 -5.10 -15.83
CA VAL A 29 -14.24 -4.78 -15.30
C VAL A 29 -14.59 -3.31 -15.57
N ASP A 30 -15.87 -2.99 -15.35
CA ASP A 30 -16.38 -1.63 -15.45
C ASP A 30 -15.54 -0.66 -14.58
N PRO A 31 -15.17 0.53 -15.11
CA PRO A 31 -14.41 1.54 -14.39
C PRO A 31 -14.98 1.91 -13.01
N TYR A 32 -16.30 1.79 -12.82
CA TYR A 32 -16.94 2.00 -11.54
C TYR A 32 -16.39 1.06 -10.45
N PHE A 33 -16.23 -0.23 -10.75
CA PHE A 33 -15.70 -1.21 -9.79
C PHE A 33 -14.20 -1.01 -9.55
N ALA A 34 -13.44 -0.65 -10.59
CA ALA A 34 -12.02 -0.32 -10.45
C ALA A 34 -11.80 0.89 -9.53
N SER A 35 -12.69 1.88 -9.56
CA SER A 35 -12.59 3.09 -8.74
C SER A 35 -12.63 2.81 -7.22
N ILE A 36 -13.27 1.74 -6.78
CA ILE A 36 -13.34 1.33 -5.37
C ILE A 36 -11.95 1.07 -4.80
N PHE A 37 -11.03 0.54 -5.61
CA PHE A 37 -9.67 0.21 -5.19
C PHE A 37 -8.82 1.45 -4.90
N THR A 38 -9.21 2.61 -5.42
CA THR A 38 -8.51 3.87 -5.16
C THR A 38 -8.60 4.28 -3.69
N ALA A 39 -9.68 3.92 -3.00
CA ALA A 39 -9.88 4.19 -1.57
C ALA A 39 -8.90 3.44 -0.66
N PHE A 40 -8.22 2.40 -1.16
CA PHE A 40 -7.22 1.65 -0.39
C PHE A 40 -5.81 2.25 -0.45
N PHE A 41 -5.51 3.17 -1.39
CA PHE A 41 -4.19 3.82 -1.43
C PHE A 41 -3.83 4.55 -0.12
N PRO A 42 -4.71 5.38 0.48
CA PRO A 42 -4.42 6.02 1.76
C PRO A 42 -4.08 5.03 2.87
N VAL A 43 -4.76 3.87 2.92
CA VAL A 43 -4.53 2.83 3.93
C VAL A 43 -3.11 2.30 3.83
N TRP A 44 -2.67 1.93 2.62
CA TRP A 44 -1.31 1.41 2.41
C TRP A 44 -0.24 2.48 2.65
N ILE A 45 -0.50 3.73 2.25
CA ILE A 45 0.40 4.87 2.50
C ILE A 45 0.58 5.08 4.02
N ILE A 46 -0.50 5.05 4.80
CA ILE A 46 -0.42 5.21 6.27
C ILE A 46 0.42 4.08 6.88
N ILE A 47 0.19 2.82 6.49
CA ILE A 47 0.96 1.67 7.01
C ILE A 47 2.45 1.82 6.67
N LEU A 48 2.77 2.28 5.45
CA LEU A 48 4.13 2.51 4.99
C LEU A 48 4.80 3.62 5.80
N VAL A 49 4.11 4.75 6.01
CA VAL A 49 4.59 5.86 6.85
C VAL A 49 4.82 5.40 8.29
N VAL A 50 3.86 4.71 8.91
CA VAL A 50 4.00 4.19 10.28
C VAL A 50 5.17 3.20 10.39
N GLY A 51 5.30 2.29 9.41
CA GLY A 51 6.43 1.38 9.33
C GLY A 51 7.77 2.11 9.22
N TYR A 52 7.83 3.16 8.40
CA TYR A 52 9.02 4.00 8.24
C TYR A 52 9.39 4.71 9.55
N ARG A 53 8.40 5.30 10.24
CA ARG A 53 8.60 6.02 11.51
C ARG A 53 9.08 5.11 12.64
N LYS A 54 8.56 3.89 12.72
CA LYS A 54 9.05 2.87 13.66
C LYS A 54 10.48 2.41 13.32
N ALA A 55 10.86 2.39 12.04
CA ALA A 55 12.21 2.02 11.61
C ALA A 55 13.23 3.17 11.77
N HIS A 56 12.76 4.41 11.68
CA HIS A 56 13.55 5.64 11.85
C HIS A 56 12.85 6.56 12.85
N PRO A 57 12.94 6.27 14.16
CA PRO A 57 12.43 7.16 15.19
C PRO A 57 13.15 8.50 15.04
N ARG A 58 12.41 9.62 15.04
CA ARG A 58 13.06 10.92 15.21
C ARG A 58 13.58 11.00 16.65
N PRO A 59 14.73 11.66 16.88
CA PRO A 59 15.19 11.98 18.22
C PRO A 59 14.16 12.84 18.97
#